data_AF-A0A2N6SN54-F1
#
_entry.id   AF-A0A2N6SN54-F1
#
_cell.length_a   1.000
_cell.length_b   1.000
_cell.length_c   1.000
_cell.angle_alpha   90.00
_cell.angle_beta   90.00
_cell.angle_gamma   90.00
#
_symmetry.space_group_name_H-M   'P 1'
#
loop_
_entity.id
_entity.type
_entity.pdbx_description
1 polymer ?
#
loop_
_entity_poly.entity_id
_entity_poly.type
_entity_poly.pdbx_seq_one_letter_code
_entity_poly.pdbx_strand_id
1 'polypeptide(L)'
;MLTNLTKETNITLSNYVAEEIGFGDVLIHSVFPNGFNLITKENQLILVGKSTQPLSAYGIAIDNKVFDSIQPFLAVDDEVRFDEEKMVIRTDQSVIQLKWLDKEIHSLALPKLHFNVHKQEQLLEQLHQFPLWNDSGFVLNPGLTALFNQWRQGAIDNEDSLVSLVGAGVGLTPSGDDFIQGLMMMEKLTKRPTHVNQRIKEILTRRQTTDVSLAYYDVLARGYVNETWIDLFHAVDLNQTYKMKQAIEEIRHYGSTSGNDLLLGVQMYLENI
;
A
#
# COMPACT_ATOMS: atom_id res chain seq x y z
N MET A 1 6.71 -38.17 -6.62
CA MET A 1 8.06 -37.61 -6.46
C MET A 1 7.91 -36.11 -6.65
N LEU A 2 8.19 -35.29 -5.63
CA LEU A 2 8.07 -33.84 -5.75
C LEU A 2 9.05 -33.33 -6.81
N THR A 3 8.59 -32.46 -7.69
CA THR A 3 9.44 -31.88 -8.74
C THR A 3 10.24 -30.73 -8.12
N ASN A 4 11.57 -30.74 -8.25
CA ASN A 4 12.40 -29.63 -7.77
C ASN A 4 12.58 -28.61 -8.88
N LEU A 5 12.12 -27.38 -8.65
CA LEU A 5 12.26 -26.25 -9.56
C LEU A 5 13.25 -25.26 -8.95
N THR A 6 14.45 -25.14 -9.50
CA THR A 6 15.41 -24.11 -9.07
C THR A 6 15.49 -23.01 -10.12
N LYS A 7 15.36 -21.76 -9.66
CA LYS A 7 15.47 -20.54 -10.47
C LYS A 7 16.41 -19.56 -9.77
N GLU A 8 17.00 -18.69 -10.58
CA GLU A 8 17.81 -17.57 -10.14
C GLU A 8 17.08 -16.29 -10.52
N THR A 9 17.05 -15.30 -9.64
CA THR A 9 16.33 -14.05 -9.87
C THR A 9 16.98 -12.88 -9.13
N ASN A 10 16.91 -11.70 -9.72
CA ASN A 10 17.17 -10.46 -9.00
C ASN A 10 16.03 -10.19 -8.03
N ILE A 11 16.36 -9.63 -6.87
CA ILE A 11 15.39 -9.25 -5.85
C ILE A 11 15.55 -7.79 -5.46
N THR A 12 14.42 -7.10 -5.39
CA THR A 12 14.34 -5.78 -4.76
C THR A 12 13.42 -5.88 -3.55
N LEU A 13 13.92 -5.54 -2.37
CA LEU A 13 13.13 -5.50 -1.14
C LEU A 13 12.83 -4.05 -0.77
N SER A 14 11.62 -3.82 -0.26
CA SER A 14 11.38 -2.62 0.53
C SER A 14 12.24 -2.68 1.80
N ASN A 15 12.78 -1.54 2.22
CA ASN A 15 13.54 -1.49 3.47
C ASN A 15 12.68 -1.85 4.70
N TYR A 16 11.37 -1.63 4.65
CA TYR A 16 10.43 -2.15 5.66
C TYR A 16 10.53 -3.68 5.80
N VAL A 17 10.45 -4.44 4.70
CA VAL A 17 10.57 -5.91 4.76
C VAL A 17 11.96 -6.31 5.25
N ALA A 18 13.01 -5.66 4.76
CA ALA A 18 14.38 -6.00 5.10
C ALA A 18 14.74 -5.70 6.58
N GLU A 19 14.22 -4.60 7.14
CA GLU A 19 14.65 -4.07 8.44
C GLU A 19 13.64 -4.33 9.56
N GLU A 20 12.32 -4.31 9.28
CA GLU A 20 11.27 -4.36 10.30
C GLU A 20 10.62 -5.75 10.43
N ILE A 21 10.42 -6.45 9.30
CA ILE A 21 9.88 -7.83 9.31
C ILE A 21 11.03 -8.85 9.40
N GLY A 22 12.01 -8.73 8.52
CA GLY A 22 13.13 -9.65 8.41
C GLY A 22 12.79 -10.96 7.70
N PHE A 23 13.72 -11.89 7.77
CA PHE A 23 13.68 -13.20 7.12
C PHE A 23 13.10 -14.28 8.05
N GLY A 24 12.41 -15.27 7.49
CA GLY A 24 11.86 -16.34 8.31
C GLY A 24 10.98 -17.34 7.58
N ASP A 25 10.31 -18.16 8.40
CA ASP A 25 9.27 -19.10 7.97
C ASP A 25 7.92 -18.36 7.96
N VAL A 26 7.24 -18.37 6.81
CA VAL A 26 5.98 -17.70 6.53
C VAL A 26 5.08 -18.61 5.70
N LEU A 27 3.81 -18.23 5.50
CA LEU A 27 2.86 -18.97 4.67
C LEU A 27 2.37 -18.11 3.52
N ILE A 28 1.97 -18.72 2.40
CA ILE A 28 1.21 -18.00 1.36
C ILE A 28 -0.20 -17.72 1.89
N HIS A 29 -0.55 -16.45 2.01
CA HIS A 29 -1.87 -15.99 2.46
C HIS A 29 -2.86 -15.88 1.31
N SER A 30 -2.42 -15.35 0.16
CA SER A 30 -3.30 -15.10 -0.98
C SER A 30 -2.50 -15.01 -2.28
N VAL A 31 -3.06 -15.49 -3.39
CA VAL A 31 -2.42 -15.47 -4.72
C VAL A 31 -3.26 -14.67 -5.71
N PHE A 32 -2.61 -13.80 -6.48
CA PHE A 32 -3.21 -12.91 -7.49
C PHE A 32 -2.46 -13.03 -8.83
N PRO A 33 -2.98 -12.46 -9.94
CA PRO A 33 -2.30 -12.50 -11.24
C PRO A 33 -0.91 -11.86 -11.27
N ASN A 34 -0.68 -10.83 -10.44
CA ASN A 34 0.55 -10.02 -10.45
C ASN A 34 1.31 -10.04 -9.13
N GLY A 35 0.88 -10.85 -8.16
CA GLY A 35 1.55 -10.97 -6.88
C GLY A 35 0.92 -12.03 -5.98
N PHE A 36 1.56 -12.31 -4.86
CA PHE A 36 1.00 -13.11 -3.78
C PHE A 36 1.43 -12.52 -2.44
N ASN A 37 0.55 -12.57 -1.45
CA ASN A 37 0.90 -12.18 -0.09
C ASN A 37 1.44 -13.39 0.66
N LEU A 38 2.50 -13.16 1.41
CA LEU A 38 2.96 -14.01 2.49
C LEU A 38 2.46 -13.45 3.82
N ILE A 39 2.29 -14.30 4.83
CA ILE A 39 1.92 -13.91 6.19
C ILE A 39 2.87 -14.50 7.22
N THR A 40 3.35 -13.64 8.13
CA THR A 40 4.18 -14.05 9.28
C THR A 40 3.33 -14.59 10.43
N LYS A 41 3.97 -15.18 11.44
CA LYS A 41 3.28 -15.65 12.66
C LYS A 41 2.68 -14.50 13.48
N GLU A 42 3.22 -13.31 13.30
CA GLU A 42 2.78 -12.06 13.91
C GLU A 42 1.69 -11.35 13.06
N ASN A 43 1.13 -12.02 12.04
CA ASN A 43 0.12 -11.51 11.11
C ASN A 43 0.57 -10.29 10.29
N GLN A 44 1.86 -10.17 10.01
CA GLN A 44 2.36 -9.14 9.07
C GLN A 44 2.37 -9.71 7.65
N LEU A 45 1.90 -8.92 6.69
CA LEU A 45 1.93 -9.31 5.28
C LEU A 45 3.23 -8.88 4.60
N ILE A 46 3.68 -9.69 3.64
CA ILE A 46 4.73 -9.35 2.68
C ILE A 46 4.17 -9.61 1.28
N LEU A 47 4.15 -8.60 0.41
CA LEU A 47 3.71 -8.77 -0.97
C LEU A 47 4.88 -9.18 -1.86
N VAL A 48 4.84 -10.36 -2.46
CA VAL A 48 5.79 -10.73 -3.52
C VAL A 48 5.16 -10.43 -4.87
N GLY A 49 5.81 -9.57 -5.66
CA GLY A 49 5.31 -9.08 -6.95
C GLY A 49 6.34 -9.12 -8.06
N LYS A 50 5.91 -8.69 -9.26
CA LYS A 50 6.73 -8.56 -10.46
C LYS A 50 7.59 -7.30 -10.42
N SER A 51 8.84 -7.37 -10.86
CA SER A 51 9.78 -6.22 -10.88
C SER A 51 9.44 -5.10 -11.85
N THR A 52 8.51 -5.31 -12.78
CA THR A 52 7.98 -4.22 -13.62
C THR A 52 6.84 -3.43 -12.99
N GLN A 53 6.38 -3.82 -11.79
CA GLN A 53 5.37 -3.09 -11.05
C GLN A 53 6.05 -2.23 -9.98
N PRO A 54 5.47 -1.08 -9.61
CA PRO A 54 5.99 -0.28 -8.51
C PRO A 54 6.10 -1.10 -7.23
N LEU A 55 7.20 -0.92 -6.49
CA LEU A 55 7.44 -1.67 -5.27
C LEU A 55 6.46 -1.25 -4.16
N SER A 56 5.79 -2.24 -3.56
CA SER A 56 4.95 -2.01 -2.39
C SER A 56 5.81 -1.72 -1.15
N ALA A 57 5.28 -0.90 -0.25
CA ALA A 57 5.90 -0.55 1.02
C ALA A 57 6.21 -1.77 1.90
N TYR A 58 5.46 -2.86 1.77
CA TYR A 58 5.74 -4.16 2.40
C TYR A 58 6.09 -5.24 1.36
N GLY A 59 6.70 -4.80 0.26
CA GLY A 59 6.91 -5.61 -0.93
C GLY A 59 8.31 -6.21 -1.08
N ILE A 60 8.34 -7.30 -1.83
CA ILE A 60 9.48 -7.92 -2.50
C ILE A 60 9.14 -7.98 -3.99
N ALA A 61 10.03 -7.51 -4.85
CA ALA A 61 9.91 -7.67 -6.30
C ALA A 61 10.92 -8.69 -6.82
N ILE A 62 10.47 -9.57 -7.72
CA ILE A 62 11.29 -10.56 -8.43
C ILE A 62 11.11 -10.44 -9.94
N ASP A 63 12.03 -11.01 -10.72
CA ASP A 63 11.97 -10.95 -12.18
C ASP A 63 10.68 -11.55 -12.74
N ASN A 64 10.04 -10.83 -13.65
CA ASN A 64 8.75 -11.22 -14.24
C ASN A 64 8.72 -12.65 -14.78
N LYS A 65 9.76 -13.06 -15.53
CA LYS A 65 9.83 -14.41 -16.12
C LYS A 65 9.90 -15.49 -15.05
N VAL A 66 10.56 -15.20 -13.93
CA VAL A 66 10.64 -16.12 -12.80
C VAL A 66 9.29 -16.19 -12.10
N PHE A 67 8.68 -15.03 -11.80
CA PHE A 67 7.33 -14.96 -11.23
C PHE A 67 6.31 -15.74 -12.05
N ASP A 68 6.23 -15.49 -13.37
CA ASP A 68 5.28 -16.15 -14.26
C ASP A 68 5.50 -17.67 -14.34
N SER A 69 6.74 -18.12 -14.14
CA SER A 69 7.07 -19.55 -14.15
C SER A 69 6.69 -20.28 -12.86
N ILE A 70 6.52 -19.56 -11.74
CA ILE A 70 6.22 -20.18 -10.43
C ILE A 70 4.78 -19.98 -10.00
N GLN A 71 4.14 -18.87 -10.39
CA GLN A 71 2.79 -18.49 -9.97
C GLN A 71 1.74 -19.62 -10.15
N PRO A 72 1.75 -20.40 -11.26
CA PRO A 72 0.76 -21.47 -11.45
C PRO A 72 0.83 -22.61 -10.43
N PHE A 73 1.93 -22.73 -9.69
CA PHE A 73 2.15 -23.78 -8.70
C PHE A 73 1.82 -23.34 -7.27
N LEU A 74 1.58 -22.05 -7.05
CA LEU A 74 1.37 -21.47 -5.72
C LEU A 74 -0.08 -21.65 -5.26
N ALA A 75 -0.25 -22.09 -4.04
CA ALA A 75 -1.53 -22.19 -3.36
C ALA A 75 -1.49 -21.48 -2.01
N VAL A 76 -2.68 -21.12 -1.50
CA VAL A 76 -2.82 -20.66 -0.12
C VAL A 76 -2.36 -21.76 0.83
N ASP A 77 -1.74 -21.37 1.94
CA ASP A 77 -1.13 -22.22 2.97
C ASP A 77 0.15 -22.97 2.56
N ASP A 78 0.69 -22.74 1.36
CA ASP A 78 2.03 -23.23 1.00
C ASP A 78 3.08 -22.67 1.97
N GLU A 79 3.98 -23.55 2.45
CA GLU A 79 5.07 -23.15 3.34
C GLU A 79 6.16 -22.43 2.58
N VAL A 80 6.54 -21.24 3.06
CA VAL A 80 7.64 -20.46 2.49
C VAL A 80 8.68 -20.21 3.55
N ARG A 81 9.93 -20.53 3.23
CA ARG A 81 11.08 -20.10 4.02
C ARG A 81 11.95 -19.25 3.14
N PHE A 82 12.26 -18.04 3.59
CA PHE A 82 13.19 -17.17 2.87
C PHE A 82 14.25 -16.60 3.82
N ASP A 83 15.43 -16.40 3.28
CA ASP A 83 16.62 -15.91 3.95
C ASP A 83 17.38 -14.93 3.05
N GLU A 84 18.56 -14.52 3.52
CA GLU A 84 19.48 -13.61 2.85
C GLU A 84 19.90 -14.05 1.44
N GLU A 85 19.77 -15.34 1.09
CA GLU A 85 20.29 -15.96 -0.14
C GLU A 85 19.21 -16.57 -1.04
N LYS A 86 18.07 -16.98 -0.48
CA LYS A 86 17.02 -17.65 -1.25
C LYS A 86 15.63 -17.59 -0.61
N MET A 87 14.62 -17.92 -1.42
CA MET A 87 13.28 -18.29 -1.00
C MET A 87 12.99 -19.73 -1.44
N VAL A 88 12.48 -20.54 -0.52
CA VAL A 88 12.06 -21.93 -0.75
C VAL A 88 10.57 -22.02 -0.45
N ILE A 89 9.79 -22.37 -1.48
CA ILE A 89 8.34 -22.56 -1.40
C ILE A 89 8.06 -24.06 -1.54
N ARG A 90 7.41 -24.65 -0.53
CA ARG A 90 6.94 -26.03 -0.59
C ARG A 90 5.47 -26.02 -0.98
N THR A 91 5.20 -26.59 -2.14
CA THR A 91 3.84 -26.80 -2.64
C THR A 91 3.50 -28.29 -2.59
N ASP A 92 2.23 -28.64 -2.75
CA ASP A 92 1.78 -30.04 -2.80
C ASP A 92 2.48 -30.88 -3.89
N GLN A 93 2.96 -30.22 -4.95
CA GLN A 93 3.48 -30.89 -6.15
C GLN A 93 4.99 -30.67 -6.38
N SER A 94 5.55 -29.63 -5.77
CA SER A 94 6.92 -29.20 -6.07
C SER A 94 7.60 -28.51 -4.89
N VAL A 95 8.93 -28.52 -4.93
CA VAL A 95 9.73 -27.60 -4.11
C VAL A 95 10.34 -26.59 -5.06
N ILE A 96 9.94 -25.33 -4.91
CA ILE A 96 10.42 -24.22 -5.70
C ILE A 96 11.50 -23.52 -4.90
N GLN A 97 12.69 -23.37 -5.48
CA GLN A 97 13.79 -22.64 -4.89
C GLN A 97 14.18 -21.47 -5.79
N LEU A 98 14.00 -20.26 -5.27
CA LEU A 98 14.43 -19.01 -5.88
C LEU A 98 15.72 -18.58 -5.20
N LYS A 99 16.85 -18.58 -5.92
CA LYS A 99 18.12 -18.06 -5.42
C LYS A 99 18.28 -16.61 -5.85
N TRP A 100 18.69 -15.75 -4.92
CA TRP A 100 18.97 -14.35 -5.21
C TRP A 100 20.28 -14.24 -6.00
N LEU A 101 20.23 -13.58 -7.15
CA LEU A 101 21.43 -13.22 -7.92
C LEU A 101 22.02 -11.92 -7.38
N ASP A 102 21.24 -10.85 -7.53
CA ASP A 102 21.51 -9.54 -6.99
C ASP A 102 20.38 -9.14 -6.03
N LYS A 103 20.77 -8.52 -4.92
CA LYS A 103 19.85 -8.04 -3.88
C LYS A 103 19.96 -6.53 -3.76
N GLU A 104 18.85 -5.85 -4.03
CA GLU A 104 18.70 -4.43 -3.79
C GLU A 104 17.70 -4.17 -2.67
N ILE A 105 17.99 -3.17 -1.82
CA ILE A 105 17.06 -2.67 -0.83
C ILE A 105 16.70 -1.25 -1.23
N HIS A 106 15.42 -1.01 -1.47
CA HIS A 106 14.89 0.30 -1.85
C HIS A 106 14.23 0.96 -0.64
N SER A 107 14.65 2.18 -0.34
CA SER A 107 14.09 2.95 0.75
C SER A 107 12.72 3.51 0.37
N LEU A 108 11.69 3.01 1.02
CA LEU A 108 10.30 3.43 0.87
C LEU A 108 9.79 4.23 2.08
N ALA A 109 10.71 4.74 2.90
CA ALA A 109 10.39 5.65 3.99
C ALA A 109 9.88 7.00 3.44
N LEU A 110 8.82 7.52 4.07
CA LEU A 110 8.27 8.85 3.76
C LEU A 110 9.38 9.91 3.78
N PRO A 111 9.51 10.71 2.71
CA PRO A 111 10.58 11.68 2.61
C PRO A 111 10.38 12.81 3.63
N LYS A 112 11.50 13.39 4.08
CA LYS A 112 11.48 14.60 4.90
C LYS A 112 11.21 15.81 4.02
N LEU A 113 9.94 16.11 3.81
CA LEU A 113 9.49 17.23 2.98
C LEU A 113 9.09 18.43 3.83
N HIS A 114 9.66 19.61 3.57
CA HIS A 114 9.08 20.85 4.10
C HIS A 114 7.87 21.23 3.25
N PHE A 115 6.67 20.93 3.77
CA PHE A 115 5.39 21.12 3.08
C PHE A 115 4.77 22.49 3.39
N ASN A 116 5.18 23.49 2.61
CA ASN A 116 4.68 24.87 2.73
C ASN A 116 3.37 25.08 1.93
N VAL A 117 2.78 26.27 2.06
CA VAL A 117 1.54 26.66 1.37
C VAL A 117 1.67 26.55 -0.14
N HIS A 118 2.81 26.91 -0.72
CA HIS A 118 3.02 26.81 -2.17
C HIS A 118 2.95 25.37 -2.67
N LYS A 119 3.62 24.42 -2.00
CA LYS A 119 3.57 23.00 -2.36
C LYS A 119 2.16 22.41 -2.17
N GLN A 120 1.44 22.86 -1.14
CA GLN A 120 0.03 22.51 -0.94
C GLN A 120 -0.84 22.95 -2.10
N GLU A 121 -0.78 24.23 -2.48
CA GLU A 121 -1.55 24.80 -3.59
C GLU A 121 -1.24 24.09 -4.91
N GLN A 122 0.04 23.81 -5.18
CA GLN A 122 0.46 23.11 -6.40
C GLN A 122 -0.05 21.67 -6.47
N LEU A 123 0.05 20.91 -5.37
CA LEU A 123 -0.46 19.55 -5.34
C LEU A 123 -1.99 19.53 -5.46
N LEU A 124 -2.69 20.43 -4.77
CA LEU A 124 -4.14 20.59 -4.92
C LEU A 124 -4.54 20.94 -6.36
N GLU A 125 -3.83 21.87 -7.00
CA GLU A 125 -4.06 22.22 -8.41
C GLU A 125 -3.95 20.99 -9.32
N GLN A 126 -2.96 20.11 -9.08
CA GLN A 126 -2.84 18.88 -9.87
C GLN A 126 -3.95 17.88 -9.54
N LEU A 127 -4.32 17.68 -8.28
CA LEU A 127 -5.39 16.77 -7.88
C LEU A 127 -6.74 17.18 -8.46
N HIS A 128 -7.04 18.49 -8.49
CA HIS A 128 -8.28 19.04 -9.07
C HIS A 128 -8.39 18.83 -10.59
N GLN A 129 -7.31 18.46 -11.29
CA GLN A 129 -7.38 18.09 -12.71
C GLN A 129 -7.98 16.69 -12.92
N PHE A 130 -8.11 15.88 -11.88
CA PHE A 130 -8.59 14.51 -11.95
C PHE A 130 -9.98 14.38 -11.31
N PRO A 131 -10.88 13.56 -11.88
CA PRO A 131 -12.24 13.40 -11.36
C PRO A 131 -12.27 12.37 -10.20
N LEU A 132 -11.46 12.58 -9.16
CA LEU A 132 -11.22 11.60 -8.09
C LEU A 132 -12.51 11.12 -7.41
N TRP A 133 -13.46 12.02 -7.17
CA TRP A 133 -14.77 11.67 -6.61
C TRP A 133 -15.61 10.81 -7.56
N ASN A 134 -15.62 11.10 -8.86
CA ASN A 134 -16.42 10.36 -9.83
C ASN A 134 -15.88 8.95 -10.07
N ASP A 135 -14.56 8.75 -9.90
CA ASP A 135 -13.88 7.47 -10.09
C ASP A 135 -13.66 6.72 -8.76
N SER A 136 -14.20 7.25 -7.66
CA SER A 136 -14.08 6.71 -6.32
C SER A 136 -15.11 5.60 -6.05
N GLY A 137 -14.80 4.67 -5.15
CA GLY A 137 -15.76 3.66 -4.70
C GLY A 137 -16.91 4.26 -3.88
N PHE A 138 -16.76 5.48 -3.36
CA PHE A 138 -17.81 6.18 -2.60
C PHE A 138 -19.06 6.46 -3.43
N VAL A 139 -18.94 6.76 -4.73
CA VAL A 139 -20.09 7.03 -5.61
C VAL A 139 -20.83 5.77 -6.05
N LEU A 140 -20.20 4.60 -5.92
CA LEU A 140 -20.79 3.32 -6.30
C LEU A 140 -21.83 2.82 -5.29
N ASN A 141 -21.83 3.40 -4.08
CA ASN A 141 -22.72 2.97 -2.99
C ASN A 141 -23.28 4.20 -2.24
N PRO A 142 -24.61 4.42 -2.25
CA PRO A 142 -25.23 5.54 -1.52
C PRO A 142 -24.92 5.58 -0.03
N GLY A 143 -24.74 4.42 0.60
CA GLY A 143 -24.32 4.31 2.00
C GLY A 143 -22.91 4.85 2.23
N LEU A 144 -21.95 4.51 1.36
CA LEU A 144 -20.61 5.08 1.42
C LEU A 144 -20.64 6.59 1.19
N THR A 145 -21.38 7.06 0.18
CA THR A 145 -21.58 8.49 -0.07
C THR A 145 -22.12 9.20 1.19
N ALA A 146 -23.07 8.60 1.91
CA ALA A 146 -23.60 9.16 3.14
C ALA A 146 -22.54 9.23 4.26
N LEU A 147 -21.72 8.18 4.43
CA LEU A 147 -20.61 8.17 5.39
C LEU A 147 -19.58 9.27 5.09
N PHE A 148 -19.21 9.43 3.81
CA PHE A 148 -18.31 10.50 3.37
C PHE A 148 -18.90 11.89 3.67
N ASN A 149 -20.17 12.11 3.33
CA ASN A 149 -20.85 13.38 3.60
C ASN A 149 -20.96 13.67 5.10
N GLN A 150 -21.16 12.65 5.93
CA GLN A 150 -21.15 12.80 7.39
C GLN A 150 -19.76 13.20 7.88
N TRP A 151 -18.70 12.51 7.43
CA TRP A 151 -17.32 12.87 7.76
C TRP A 151 -16.99 14.32 7.35
N ARG A 152 -17.38 14.72 6.14
CA ARG A 152 -17.13 16.06 5.58
C ARG A 152 -17.77 17.20 6.38
N GLN A 153 -18.82 16.92 7.16
CA GLN A 153 -19.49 17.91 8.02
C GLN A 153 -18.82 18.07 9.39
N GLY A 154 -17.93 17.15 9.76
CA GLY A 154 -17.24 17.13 11.04
C GLY A 154 -15.79 17.61 10.96
N ALA A 155 -15.10 17.55 12.10
CA ALA A 155 -13.65 17.67 12.12
C ALA A 155 -13.00 16.48 11.41
N ILE A 156 -11.84 16.70 10.78
CA ILE A 156 -11.09 15.70 10.01
C ILE A 156 -10.81 14.41 10.82
N ASP A 157 -10.64 14.55 12.13
CA ASP A 157 -10.31 13.52 13.11
C ASP A 157 -11.52 13.11 13.97
N ASN A 158 -12.75 13.43 13.53
CA ASN A 158 -13.96 13.03 14.24
C ASN A 158 -14.05 11.51 14.38
N GLU A 159 -14.04 11.03 15.62
CA GLU A 159 -13.93 9.61 15.94
C GLU A 159 -15.12 8.78 15.40
N ASP A 160 -16.35 9.26 15.53
CA ASP A 160 -17.54 8.51 15.06
C ASP A 160 -17.55 8.35 13.55
N SER A 161 -17.15 9.40 12.81
CA SER A 161 -17.01 9.36 11.36
C SER A 161 -15.88 8.43 10.93
N LEU A 162 -14.70 8.54 11.54
CA LEU A 162 -13.56 7.65 11.24
C LEU A 162 -13.88 6.19 11.56
N VAL A 163 -14.51 5.91 12.71
CA VAL A 163 -14.99 4.58 13.06
C VAL A 163 -15.87 4.06 11.94
N SER A 164 -16.85 4.83 11.48
CA SER A 164 -17.80 4.40 10.46
C SER A 164 -17.15 4.07 9.12
N LEU A 165 -16.04 4.73 8.78
CA LEU A 165 -15.28 4.54 7.53
C LEU A 165 -14.35 3.30 7.56
N VAL A 166 -13.81 2.90 8.71
CA VAL A 166 -12.93 1.71 8.76
C VAL A 166 -13.68 0.46 8.31
N GLY A 167 -13.16 -0.24 7.31
CA GLY A 167 -13.78 -1.40 6.68
C GLY A 167 -14.98 -1.09 5.78
N ALA A 168 -15.30 0.19 5.53
CA ALA A 168 -16.44 0.56 4.71
C ALA A 168 -16.10 0.49 3.22
N GLY A 169 -16.72 -0.44 2.50
CA GLY A 169 -16.50 -0.67 1.07
C GLY A 169 -16.40 -2.15 0.77
N VAL A 170 -16.00 -2.47 -0.46
CA VAL A 170 -15.82 -3.86 -0.93
C VAL A 170 -14.38 -4.09 -1.36
N GLY A 171 -13.97 -5.36 -1.39
CA GLY A 171 -12.65 -5.76 -1.86
C GLY A 171 -11.60 -5.83 -0.76
N LEU A 172 -10.33 -6.00 -1.17
CA LEU A 172 -9.19 -6.15 -0.26
C LEU A 172 -8.78 -4.84 0.41
N THR A 173 -9.07 -3.70 -0.21
CA THR A 173 -8.88 -2.36 0.36
C THR A 173 -10.21 -1.62 0.23
N PRO A 174 -11.07 -1.64 1.28
CA PRO A 174 -12.33 -0.91 1.25
C PRO A 174 -12.10 0.60 1.04
N SER A 175 -12.96 1.27 0.29
CA SER A 175 -12.83 2.71 -0.02
C SER A 175 -12.65 3.60 1.21
N GLY A 176 -13.32 3.28 2.32
CA GLY A 176 -13.16 3.99 3.58
C GLY A 176 -11.75 3.86 4.16
N ASP A 177 -11.12 2.68 4.04
CA ASP A 177 -9.75 2.49 4.49
C ASP A 177 -8.74 3.20 3.57
N ASP A 178 -8.91 3.10 2.26
CA ASP A 178 -8.09 3.81 1.27
C ASP A 178 -8.13 5.33 1.52
N PHE A 179 -9.33 5.88 1.71
CA PHE A 179 -9.52 7.30 2.04
C PHE A 179 -8.81 7.71 3.33
N ILE A 180 -8.97 6.94 4.41
CA ILE A 180 -8.31 7.21 5.69
C ILE A 180 -6.79 7.14 5.55
N GLN A 181 -6.26 6.16 4.81
CA GLN A 181 -4.82 6.05 4.58
C GLN A 181 -4.26 7.28 3.85
N GLY A 182 -5.03 7.86 2.91
CA GLY A 182 -4.72 9.16 2.30
C GLY A 182 -4.59 10.29 3.32
N LEU A 183 -5.54 10.39 4.27
CA LEU A 183 -5.49 11.36 5.37
C LEU A 183 -4.25 11.15 6.25
N MET A 184 -4.02 9.90 6.69
CA MET A 184 -2.92 9.54 7.58
C MET A 184 -1.55 9.82 6.97
N MET A 185 -1.41 9.56 5.67
CA MET A 185 -0.18 9.79 4.93
C MET A 185 0.18 11.28 4.89
N MET A 186 -0.80 12.14 4.59
CA MET A 186 -0.56 13.58 4.55
C MET A 186 -0.33 14.17 5.93
N GLU A 187 -0.99 13.66 6.98
CA GLU A 187 -0.69 14.03 8.36
C GLU A 187 0.77 13.75 8.72
N LYS A 188 1.27 12.55 8.41
CA LYS A 188 2.67 12.19 8.66
C LYS A 188 3.65 13.03 7.85
N LEU A 189 3.36 13.26 6.57
CA LEU A 189 4.23 14.02 5.67
C LEU A 189 4.30 15.50 6.08
N THR A 190 3.15 16.11 6.38
CA THR A 190 3.04 17.56 6.65
C THR A 190 3.36 17.90 8.10
N LYS A 191 3.21 16.93 9.03
CA LYS A 191 3.37 17.10 10.48
C LYS A 191 2.49 18.21 11.07
N ARG A 192 1.37 18.53 10.42
CA ARG A 192 0.40 19.48 10.94
C ARG A 192 -0.41 18.85 12.07
N PRO A 193 -0.94 19.65 13.02
CA PRO A 193 -1.57 19.13 14.22
C PRO A 193 -3.00 18.66 13.95
N THR A 194 -3.14 17.55 13.24
CA THR A 194 -4.36 16.74 13.27
C THR A 194 -4.15 15.57 14.25
N HIS A 195 -5.17 14.74 14.47
CA HIS A 195 -5.05 13.53 15.29
C HIS A 195 -5.49 12.25 14.56
N VAL A 196 -5.55 12.24 13.22
CA VAL A 196 -6.11 11.12 12.44
C VAL A 196 -5.35 9.81 12.72
N ASN A 197 -4.01 9.82 12.61
CA ASN A 197 -3.14 8.67 12.88
C ASN A 197 -3.34 8.11 14.29
N GLN A 198 -3.44 8.99 15.30
CA GLN A 198 -3.68 8.58 16.67
C GLN A 198 -5.06 7.93 16.82
N ARG A 199 -6.10 8.57 16.28
CA ARG A 199 -7.48 8.08 16.33
C ARG A 199 -7.64 6.73 15.63
N ILE A 200 -7.04 6.57 14.45
CA ILE A 200 -7.10 5.30 13.73
C ILE A 200 -6.39 4.19 14.50
N LYS A 201 -5.24 4.47 15.12
CA LYS A 201 -4.57 3.50 16.00
C LYS A 201 -5.48 3.04 17.14
N GLU A 202 -6.23 3.95 17.76
CA GLU A 202 -7.21 3.61 18.81
C GLU A 202 -8.40 2.81 18.24
N ILE A 203 -8.93 3.20 17.09
CA ILE A 203 -10.07 2.55 16.43
C ILE A 203 -9.75 1.10 16.03
N LEU A 204 -8.56 0.85 15.47
CA LEU A 204 -8.14 -0.48 15.03
C LEU A 204 -7.97 -1.49 16.18
N THR A 205 -7.96 -1.04 17.44
CA THR A 205 -8.00 -1.96 18.61
C THR A 205 -9.37 -2.60 18.83
N ARG A 206 -10.43 -2.01 18.28
CA ARG A 206 -11.83 -2.39 18.53
C ARG A 206 -12.66 -2.60 17.27
N ARG A 207 -12.13 -2.25 16.10
CA ARG A 207 -12.77 -2.44 14.80
C ARG A 207 -11.80 -3.08 13.82
N GLN A 208 -12.30 -4.06 13.08
CA GLN A 208 -11.50 -4.79 12.09
C GLN A 208 -11.82 -4.30 10.68
N THR A 209 -10.85 -4.47 9.79
CA THR A 209 -10.97 -4.39 8.33
C THR A 209 -10.24 -5.61 7.75
N THR A 210 -9.97 -5.62 6.45
CA THR A 210 -9.23 -6.68 5.77
C THR A 210 -7.76 -6.73 6.21
N ASP A 211 -7.15 -7.92 6.12
CA ASP A 211 -5.72 -8.10 6.44
C ASP A 211 -4.82 -7.20 5.57
N VAL A 212 -5.19 -6.98 4.31
CA VAL A 212 -4.45 -6.10 3.39
C VAL A 212 -4.52 -4.64 3.84
N SER A 213 -5.70 -4.13 4.24
CA SER A 213 -5.81 -2.76 4.75
C SER A 213 -5.09 -2.60 6.09
N LEU A 214 -5.15 -3.61 6.96
CA LEU A 214 -4.39 -3.63 8.21
C LEU A 214 -2.88 -3.55 7.98
N ALA A 215 -2.36 -4.29 6.98
CA ALA A 215 -0.95 -4.22 6.59
C ALA A 215 -0.58 -2.81 6.12
N TYR A 216 -1.39 -2.18 5.27
CA TYR A 216 -1.15 -0.79 4.85
C TYR A 216 -1.21 0.21 6.01
N TYR A 217 -2.14 0.04 6.96
CA TYR A 217 -2.18 0.87 8.17
C TYR A 217 -0.91 0.74 9.01
N ASP A 218 -0.41 -0.48 9.26
CA ASP A 218 0.82 -0.71 10.06
C ASP A 218 2.05 -0.08 9.38
N VAL A 219 2.21 -0.36 8.09
CA VAL A 219 3.34 0.13 7.28
C VAL A 219 3.34 1.66 7.20
N LEU A 220 2.17 2.26 6.98
CA LEU A 220 2.01 3.71 6.99
C LEU A 220 2.24 4.31 8.38
N ALA A 221 1.74 3.66 9.45
CA ALA A 221 1.96 4.08 10.84
C ALA A 221 3.45 4.12 11.20
N ARG A 222 4.27 3.24 10.59
CA ARG A 222 5.73 3.24 10.70
C ARG A 222 6.44 4.20 9.75
N GLY A 223 5.69 4.79 8.82
CA GLY A 223 6.16 5.86 7.95
C GLY A 223 6.71 5.37 6.61
N TYR A 224 6.21 4.26 6.09
CA TYR A 224 6.57 3.72 4.78
C TYR A 224 5.38 3.83 3.81
N VAL A 225 5.66 4.02 2.52
CA VAL A 225 4.65 4.15 1.45
C VAL A 225 5.12 3.49 0.17
N ASN A 226 4.21 3.15 -0.74
CA ASN A 226 4.59 2.52 -2.01
C ASN A 226 5.47 3.46 -2.85
N GLU A 227 6.28 2.88 -3.74
CA GLU A 227 7.24 3.60 -4.59
C GLU A 227 6.63 4.81 -5.34
N THR A 228 5.44 4.65 -5.93
CA THR A 228 4.80 5.76 -6.67
C THR A 228 4.45 6.97 -5.77
N TRP A 229 4.23 6.76 -4.47
CA TRP A 229 4.06 7.88 -3.52
C TRP A 229 5.38 8.59 -3.25
N ILE A 230 6.50 7.85 -3.18
CA ILE A 230 7.84 8.44 -3.09
C ILE A 230 8.10 9.32 -4.32
N ASP A 231 7.77 8.82 -5.50
CA ASP A 231 7.90 9.58 -6.76
C ASP A 231 7.03 10.86 -6.77
N LEU A 232 5.78 10.77 -6.31
CA LEU A 232 4.90 11.92 -6.18
C LEU A 232 5.50 12.97 -5.23
N PHE A 233 5.96 12.55 -4.05
CA PHE A 233 6.49 13.49 -3.06
C PHE A 233 7.83 14.10 -3.48
N HIS A 234 8.67 13.36 -4.20
CA HIS A 234 9.86 13.93 -4.84
C HIS A 234 9.49 14.95 -5.92
N ALA A 235 8.47 14.66 -6.74
CA ALA A 235 7.99 15.61 -7.74
C ALA A 235 7.46 16.89 -7.09
N VAL A 236 6.71 16.78 -5.98
CA VAL A 236 6.25 17.91 -5.15
C VAL A 236 7.44 18.71 -4.59
N ASP A 237 8.45 18.04 -4.04
CA ASP A 237 9.61 18.72 -3.46
C ASP A 237 10.39 19.53 -4.50
N LEU A 238 10.57 18.95 -5.68
CA LEU A 238 11.31 19.52 -6.80
C LEU A 238 10.46 20.43 -7.70
N ASN A 239 9.18 20.64 -7.36
CA ASN A 239 8.24 21.43 -8.16
C ASN A 239 8.15 20.97 -9.64
N GLN A 240 8.01 19.66 -9.85
CA GLN A 240 7.97 19.03 -11.17
C GLN A 240 6.54 18.67 -11.57
N THR A 241 5.74 19.66 -11.96
CA THR A 241 4.31 19.51 -12.30
C THR A 241 4.00 18.33 -13.22
N TYR A 242 4.77 18.15 -14.29
CA TYR A 242 4.58 17.02 -15.22
C TYR A 242 4.73 15.66 -14.53
N LYS A 243 5.73 15.51 -13.66
CA LYS A 243 5.94 14.27 -12.91
C LYS A 243 4.90 14.05 -11.81
N MET A 244 4.43 15.13 -11.17
CA MET A 244 3.30 15.02 -10.24
C MET A 244 2.08 14.43 -10.96
N LYS A 245 1.76 14.94 -12.15
CA LYS A 245 0.65 14.45 -12.96
C LYS A 245 0.82 12.99 -13.35
N GLN A 246 2.02 12.58 -13.75
CA GLN A 246 2.32 11.17 -14.07
C GLN A 246 2.13 10.27 -12.84
N ALA A 247 2.70 10.63 -11.70
CA ALA A 247 2.58 9.85 -10.48
C ALA A 247 1.12 9.75 -9.99
N ILE A 248 0.34 10.85 -10.06
CA ILE A 248 -1.09 10.82 -9.76
C ILE A 248 -1.82 9.86 -10.70
N GLU A 249 -1.54 9.91 -12.01
CA GLU A 249 -2.17 9.01 -12.98
C GLU A 249 -1.82 7.54 -12.70
N GLU A 250 -0.56 7.25 -12.35
CA GLU A 250 -0.14 5.89 -11.97
C GLU A 250 -0.86 5.40 -10.70
N ILE A 251 -0.96 6.25 -9.67
CA ILE A 251 -1.69 5.93 -8.44
C ILE A 251 -3.16 5.66 -8.73
N ARG A 252 -3.82 6.44 -9.60
CA ARG A 252 -5.24 6.23 -9.97
C ARG A 252 -5.50 4.84 -10.56
N HIS A 253 -4.50 4.20 -11.15
CA HIS A 253 -4.60 2.85 -11.71
C HIS A 253 -4.37 1.74 -10.66
N TYR A 254 -4.22 2.09 -9.38
CA TYR A 254 -4.20 1.11 -8.30
C TYR A 254 -5.59 0.51 -8.07
N GLY A 255 -5.70 -0.80 -8.32
CA GLY A 255 -6.97 -1.52 -8.17
C GLY A 255 -8.09 -0.93 -9.05
N SER A 256 -9.34 -1.18 -8.68
CA SER A 256 -10.48 -0.63 -9.43
C SER A 256 -10.78 0.83 -9.05
N THR A 257 -10.79 1.15 -7.75
CA THR A 257 -11.10 2.48 -7.22
C THR A 257 -10.13 2.94 -6.12
N SER A 258 -9.34 2.03 -5.57
CA SER A 258 -8.48 2.26 -4.39
C SER A 258 -7.53 3.44 -4.59
N GLY A 259 -6.91 3.56 -5.77
CA GLY A 259 -6.07 4.70 -6.12
C GLY A 259 -6.79 6.05 -6.00
N ASN A 260 -8.01 6.14 -6.53
CA ASN A 260 -8.81 7.36 -6.44
C ASN A 260 -9.29 7.62 -5.01
N ASP A 261 -9.65 6.58 -4.25
CA ASP A 261 -10.08 6.69 -2.86
C ASP A 261 -8.94 7.21 -1.96
N LEU A 262 -7.71 6.72 -2.13
CA LEU A 262 -6.49 7.23 -1.48
C LEU A 262 -6.22 8.70 -1.83
N LEU A 263 -6.25 9.05 -3.12
CA LEU A 263 -6.03 10.42 -3.60
C LEU A 263 -7.13 11.38 -3.12
N LEU A 264 -8.37 10.90 -3.00
CA LEU A 264 -9.47 11.67 -2.42
C LEU A 264 -9.17 11.99 -0.95
N GLY A 265 -8.62 11.04 -0.18
CA GLY A 265 -8.12 11.29 1.18
C GLY A 265 -7.05 12.38 1.22
N VAL A 266 -6.06 12.29 0.33
CA VAL A 266 -5.00 13.31 0.19
C VAL A 266 -5.61 14.69 -0.10
N GLN A 267 -6.49 14.78 -1.09
CA GLN A 267 -7.14 16.04 -1.47
C GLN A 267 -7.93 16.64 -0.31
N MET A 268 -8.78 15.83 0.34
CA MET A 268 -9.60 16.30 1.46
C MET A 268 -8.74 16.74 2.65
N TYR A 269 -7.64 16.03 2.96
CA TYR A 269 -6.72 16.48 4.00
C TYR A 269 -6.19 17.88 3.69
N LEU A 270 -5.65 18.08 2.48
CA LEU A 270 -5.06 19.35 2.05
C LEU A 270 -6.06 20.51 1.99
N GLU A 271 -7.34 20.26 1.74
CA GLU A 271 -8.39 21.28 1.72
C GLU A 271 -8.81 21.75 3.12
N ASN A 272 -8.47 21.00 4.19
CA ASN A 272 -8.97 21.23 5.55
C ASN A 272 -7.87 21.64 6.57
N ILE A 273 -6.65 21.96 6.11
CA ILE A 273 -5.47 22.27 6.96
C ILE A 273 -4.75 23.57 6.61
#